data_AF-A0A166KNR2-F1
#
_entry.id   AF-A0A166KNR2-F1
#
_cell.length_a   1.000
_cell.length_b   1.000
_cell.length_c   1.000
_cell.angle_alpha   90.00
_cell.angle_beta   90.00
_cell.angle_gamma   90.00
#
_symmetry.space_group_name_H-M   'P 1'
#
loop_
_entity.id
_entity.type
_entity.pdbx_description
1 polymer ?
#
loop_
_entity_poly.entity_id
_entity_poly.type
_entity_poly.pdbx_seq_one_letter_code
_entity_poly.pdbx_strand_id
1 'polypeptide(L)'
;MATINDEFVSNFYRLLLCLEPLTVEREGLSMQIKEARDRHSAIEEREARLSEYRDCHSAEREFMILQATHVHDASTNEGHPPAPHIQAAHTQFLLDVRGSLQRMDTEIGVLRELRRSLEEERAALLVEFEELDRVMQEFTGRQVDTMKAIVETVNSIPEDKRVAAWSRLTEMGGEEVVNRFRDFCMTHLGKDGDA
;
A
#
# COMPACT_ATOMS: atom_id res chain seq x y z
N MET A 1 12.46 40.70 40.67
CA MET A 1 11.99 40.28 39.33
C MET A 1 12.92 39.21 38.84
N ALA A 2 12.51 37.94 38.89
CA ALA A 2 13.31 36.84 38.39
C ALA A 2 13.26 36.89 36.86
N THR A 3 14.40 37.14 36.23
CA THR A 3 14.56 37.04 34.78
C THR A 3 14.14 35.64 34.34
N ILE A 4 13.08 35.55 33.56
CA ILE A 4 12.81 34.37 32.73
C ILE A 4 14.11 34.16 31.94
N ASN A 5 14.74 33.00 32.14
CA ASN A 5 16.03 32.71 31.54
C ASN A 5 15.82 32.68 30.01
N ASP A 6 16.42 33.60 29.25
CA ASP A 6 16.26 33.66 27.78
C ASP A 6 16.69 32.33 27.12
N GLU A 7 17.52 31.55 27.83
CA GLU A 7 17.89 30.17 27.55
C GLU A 7 16.70 29.19 27.51
N PHE A 8 15.67 29.38 28.36
CA PHE A 8 14.43 28.59 28.32
C PHE A 8 13.64 28.89 27.05
N VAL A 9 13.40 30.17 26.77
CA VAL A 9 12.64 30.60 25.59
C VAL A 9 13.35 30.12 24.32
N SER A 10 14.68 30.20 24.29
CA SER A 10 15.50 29.71 23.17
C SER A 10 15.45 28.19 23.01
N ASN A 11 15.64 27.41 24.09
CA ASN A 11 15.54 25.94 24.02
C ASN A 11 14.14 25.47 23.63
N PHE A 12 13.11 26.15 24.14
CA PHE A 12 11.72 25.88 23.83
C PHE A 12 11.39 26.16 22.36
N TYR A 13 11.80 27.32 21.84
CA TYR A 13 11.62 27.66 20.43
C TYR A 13 12.38 26.67 19.53
N ARG A 14 13.57 26.23 19.94
CA ARG A 14 14.35 25.22 19.23
C ARG A 14 13.61 23.89 19.14
N LEU A 15 12.98 23.44 20.23
CA LEU A 15 12.22 22.19 20.25
C LEU A 15 10.93 22.28 19.42
N LEU A 16 10.24 23.42 19.41
CA LEU A 16 9.10 23.67 18.52
C LEU A 16 9.52 23.66 17.04
N LEU A 17 10.64 24.28 16.71
CA LEU A 17 11.21 24.24 15.36
C LEU A 17 11.65 22.82 14.95
N CYS A 18 11.93 21.92 15.90
CA CYS A 18 12.18 20.51 15.59
C CYS A 18 10.88 19.75 15.22
N LEU A 19 9.70 20.20 15.65
CA LEU A 19 8.43 19.53 15.33
C LEU A 19 7.95 19.80 13.91
N GLU A 20 8.30 20.94 13.31
CA GLU A 20 7.85 21.32 11.97
C GLU A 20 8.46 20.44 10.85
N PRO A 21 9.79 20.19 10.80
CA PRO A 21 10.39 19.22 9.87
C PRO A 21 9.83 17.82 10.07
N LEU A 22 9.56 17.44 11.32
CA LEU A 22 8.94 16.17 11.66
C LEU A 22 7.53 16.09 11.04
N THR A 23 6.68 17.11 11.19
CA THR A 23 5.35 17.08 10.57
C THR A 23 5.39 16.96 9.04
N VAL A 24 6.34 17.64 8.39
CA VAL A 24 6.52 17.57 6.92
C VAL A 24 6.98 16.17 6.47
N GLU A 25 7.94 15.59 7.18
CA GLU A 25 8.45 14.24 6.90
C GLU A 25 7.34 13.18 7.09
N ARG A 26 6.50 13.35 8.11
CA ARG A 26 5.31 12.51 8.35
C ARG A 26 4.30 12.59 7.20
N GLU A 27 4.00 13.79 6.73
CA GLU A 27 3.09 14.00 5.60
C GLU A 27 3.64 13.38 4.31
N GLY A 28 4.96 13.53 4.07
CA GLY A 28 5.64 12.90 2.95
C GLY A 28 5.57 11.37 2.98
N LEU A 29 5.85 10.76 4.13
CA LEU A 29 5.75 9.30 4.32
C LEU A 29 4.30 8.82 4.21
N SER A 30 3.33 9.57 4.74
CA SER A 30 1.92 9.24 4.60
C SER A 30 1.46 9.26 3.14
N MET A 31 1.99 10.17 2.32
CA MET A 31 1.71 10.23 0.89
C MET A 31 2.32 9.04 0.14
N GLN A 32 3.58 8.68 0.44
CA GLN A 32 4.24 7.50 -0.15
C GLN A 32 3.51 6.20 0.19
N ILE A 33 3.05 6.04 1.43
CA ILE A 33 2.24 4.88 1.85
C ILE A 33 0.93 4.83 1.05
N LYS A 34 0.30 5.97 0.83
CA LYS A 34 -0.93 6.04 0.02
C LYS A 34 -0.67 5.63 -1.43
N GLU A 35 0.36 6.18 -2.06
CA GLU A 35 0.74 5.85 -3.43
C GLU A 35 1.09 4.36 -3.59
N ALA A 36 1.79 3.77 -2.62
CA ALA A 36 2.06 2.35 -2.60
C ALA A 36 0.75 1.53 -2.46
N ARG A 37 -0.22 1.98 -1.64
CA ARG A 37 -1.55 1.30 -1.52
C ARG A 37 -2.34 1.34 -2.81
N ASP A 38 -2.35 2.48 -3.49
CA ASP A 38 -3.03 2.63 -4.76
C ASP A 38 -2.39 1.72 -5.82
N ARG A 39 -1.05 1.62 -5.86
CA ARG A 39 -0.31 0.66 -6.71
C ARG A 39 -0.67 -0.79 -6.40
N HIS A 40 -0.72 -1.16 -5.12
CA HIS A 40 -1.08 -2.51 -4.67
C HIS A 40 -2.48 -2.91 -5.16
N SER A 41 -3.47 -2.06 -4.94
CA SER A 41 -4.85 -2.31 -5.38
C SER A 41 -4.97 -2.45 -6.90
N ALA A 42 -4.20 -1.65 -7.66
CA ALA A 42 -4.18 -1.78 -9.12
C ALA A 42 -3.59 -3.11 -9.60
N ILE A 43 -2.55 -3.62 -8.91
CA ILE A 43 -1.98 -4.95 -9.19
C ILE A 43 -2.99 -6.06 -8.89
N GLU A 44 -3.69 -6.00 -7.75
CA GLU A 44 -4.70 -7.00 -7.38
C GLU A 44 -5.87 -7.03 -8.38
N GLU A 45 -6.33 -5.87 -8.85
CA GLU A 45 -7.35 -5.79 -9.90
C GLU A 45 -6.87 -6.44 -11.21
N ARG A 46 -5.62 -6.20 -11.59
CA ARG A 46 -5.03 -6.77 -12.80
C ARG A 46 -4.85 -8.28 -12.70
N GLU A 47 -4.42 -8.80 -11.55
CA GLU A 47 -4.34 -10.23 -11.28
C GLU A 47 -5.71 -10.91 -11.38
N ALA A 48 -6.75 -10.29 -10.80
CA ALA A 48 -8.12 -10.81 -10.88
C ALA A 48 -8.59 -10.92 -12.34
N ARG A 49 -8.42 -9.86 -13.14
CA ARG A 49 -8.78 -9.85 -14.57
C ARG A 49 -8.00 -10.90 -15.37
N LEU A 50 -6.70 -11.06 -15.10
CA LEU A 50 -5.90 -12.09 -15.78
C LEU A 50 -6.34 -13.50 -15.39
N SER A 51 -6.74 -13.73 -14.14
CA SER A 51 -7.26 -15.03 -13.72
C SER A 51 -8.58 -15.33 -14.42
N GLU A 52 -9.53 -14.39 -14.43
CA GLU A 52 -10.81 -14.56 -15.13
C GLU A 52 -10.62 -14.86 -16.62
N TYR A 53 -9.72 -14.12 -17.27
CA TYR A 53 -9.42 -14.31 -18.68
C TYR A 53 -8.78 -15.68 -18.96
N ARG A 54 -7.83 -16.12 -18.13
CA ARG A 54 -7.22 -17.45 -18.22
C ARG A 54 -8.24 -18.57 -18.01
N ASP A 55 -9.14 -18.42 -17.05
CA ASP A 55 -10.12 -19.44 -16.71
C ASP A 55 -11.15 -19.60 -17.85
N CYS A 56 -11.56 -18.49 -18.47
CA CYS A 56 -12.38 -18.49 -19.67
C CYS A 56 -11.70 -19.24 -20.83
N HIS A 57 -10.45 -18.91 -21.13
CA HIS A 57 -9.66 -19.57 -22.20
C HIS A 57 -9.41 -21.04 -21.93
N SER A 58 -9.21 -21.41 -20.66
CA SER A 58 -9.02 -22.81 -20.28
C SER A 58 -10.31 -23.62 -20.47
N ALA A 59 -11.46 -23.05 -20.12
CA ALA A 59 -12.77 -23.68 -20.33
C ALA A 59 -13.09 -23.81 -21.83
N GLU A 60 -12.83 -22.78 -22.63
CA GLU A 60 -13.03 -22.83 -24.09
C GLU A 60 -12.12 -23.88 -24.74
N ARG A 61 -10.86 -23.99 -24.28
CA ARG A 61 -9.92 -25.04 -24.71
C ARG A 61 -10.45 -26.45 -24.40
N GLU A 62 -10.94 -26.69 -23.18
CA GLU A 62 -11.53 -27.98 -22.80
C GLU A 62 -12.73 -28.33 -23.67
N PHE A 63 -13.59 -27.35 -23.96
CA PHE A 63 -14.73 -27.53 -24.84
C PHE A 63 -14.31 -27.89 -26.28
N MET A 64 -13.28 -27.23 -26.83
CA MET A 64 -12.75 -27.56 -28.16
C MET A 64 -12.16 -28.98 -28.22
N ILE A 65 -11.47 -29.42 -27.15
CA ILE A 65 -10.95 -30.80 -27.06
C ILE A 65 -12.10 -31.81 -27.06
N LEU A 66 -13.17 -31.55 -26.31
CA LEU A 66 -14.35 -32.42 -26.27
C LEU A 66 -15.02 -32.52 -27.66
N GLN A 67 -15.18 -31.40 -28.37
CA GLN A 67 -15.73 -31.42 -29.73
C GLN A 67 -14.84 -32.19 -30.70
N ALA A 68 -13.52 -31.96 -30.69
CA ALA A 68 -12.58 -32.69 -31.53
C ALA A 68 -12.62 -34.20 -31.26
N THR A 69 -12.71 -34.59 -29.98
CA THR A 69 -12.82 -36.00 -29.57
C THR A 69 -14.12 -36.62 -30.10
N HIS A 70 -15.25 -35.92 -29.95
CA HIS A 70 -16.54 -36.41 -30.46
C HIS A 70 -16.53 -36.59 -31.99
N VAL A 71 -15.94 -35.65 -32.74
CA VAL A 71 -15.81 -35.75 -34.21
C VAL A 71 -14.87 -36.89 -34.60
N HIS A 72 -13.79 -37.10 -33.85
CA HIS A 72 -12.89 -38.23 -34.05
C HIS A 72 -13.61 -39.57 -33.82
N ASP A 73 -14.28 -39.73 -32.69
CA ASP A 73 -15.00 -40.96 -32.32
C ASP A 73 -16.12 -41.28 -33.32
N ALA A 74 -16.86 -40.27 -33.79
CA ALA A 74 -17.88 -40.43 -34.84
C ALA A 74 -17.27 -40.91 -36.16
N SER A 75 -16.03 -40.50 -36.48
CA SER A 75 -15.33 -40.92 -37.70
C SER A 75 -14.79 -42.35 -37.65
N THR A 76 -14.59 -42.92 -36.45
CA THR A 76 -13.97 -44.24 -36.26
C THR A 76 -14.97 -45.33 -35.85
N ASN A 77 -16.11 -44.98 -35.25
CA ASN A 77 -17.09 -45.93 -34.71
C ASN A 77 -18.26 -46.26 -35.65
N GLU A 78 -18.41 -45.55 -36.77
CA GLU A 78 -19.39 -45.93 -37.79
C GLU A 78 -18.88 -47.16 -38.56
N GLY A 79 -19.61 -48.28 -38.49
CA GLY A 79 -19.26 -49.55 -39.16
C GLY A 79 -19.14 -49.47 -40.69
N HIS A 80 -19.39 -48.30 -41.27
CA HIS A 80 -19.06 -47.93 -42.64
C HIS A 80 -18.30 -46.59 -42.62
N PRO A 81 -17.15 -46.50 -43.31
CA PRO A 81 -16.40 -45.25 -43.36
C PRO A 81 -17.26 -44.13 -43.95
N PRO A 82 -17.21 -42.91 -43.39
CA PRO A 82 -17.99 -41.78 -43.88
C PRO A 82 -17.66 -41.48 -45.33
N ALA A 83 -18.64 -40.93 -46.06
CA ALA A 83 -18.43 -40.54 -47.45
C ALA A 83 -17.22 -39.60 -47.59
N PRO A 84 -16.45 -39.63 -48.71
CA PRO A 84 -15.18 -38.91 -48.81
C PRO A 84 -15.25 -37.40 -48.52
N HIS A 85 -16.37 -36.74 -48.85
CA HIS A 85 -16.59 -35.33 -48.57
C HIS A 85 -16.81 -35.05 -47.07
N ILE A 86 -17.44 -35.99 -46.34
CA ILE A 86 -17.60 -35.92 -44.87
C ILE A 86 -16.25 -36.15 -44.20
N GLN A 87 -15.47 -37.13 -44.67
CA GLN A 87 -14.12 -37.38 -44.16
C GLN A 87 -13.19 -36.19 -44.37
N ALA A 88 -13.25 -35.53 -45.53
CA ALA A 88 -12.51 -34.30 -45.80
C ALA A 88 -12.95 -33.16 -44.86
N ALA A 89 -14.25 -32.99 -44.63
CA ALA A 89 -14.78 -31.99 -43.70
C ALA A 89 -14.33 -32.24 -42.25
N HIS A 90 -14.38 -33.49 -41.76
CA HIS A 90 -13.87 -33.86 -40.44
C HIS A 90 -12.37 -33.59 -40.31
N THR A 91 -11.60 -33.94 -41.35
CA THR A 91 -10.14 -33.69 -41.36
C THR A 91 -9.84 -32.20 -41.28
N GLN A 92 -10.55 -31.37 -42.06
CA GLN A 92 -10.38 -29.92 -42.02
C GLN A 92 -10.75 -29.35 -40.64
N PHE A 93 -11.89 -29.76 -40.08
CA PHE A 93 -12.30 -29.35 -38.74
C PHE A 93 -11.25 -29.67 -37.68
N LEU A 94 -10.70 -30.89 -37.67
CA LEU A 94 -9.68 -31.29 -36.71
C LEU A 94 -8.37 -30.49 -36.87
N LEU A 95 -7.99 -30.13 -38.10
CA LEU A 95 -6.86 -29.25 -38.36
C LEU A 95 -7.11 -27.83 -37.83
N ASP A 96 -8.31 -27.28 -38.05
CA ASP A 96 -8.69 -25.95 -37.57
C ASP A 96 -8.71 -25.91 -36.04
N VAL A 97 -9.30 -26.92 -35.39
CA VAL A 97 -9.31 -27.03 -33.93
C VAL A 97 -7.89 -27.16 -33.39
N ARG A 98 -7.03 -27.97 -34.01
CA ARG A 98 -5.61 -28.09 -33.61
C ARG A 98 -4.89 -26.76 -33.69
N GLY A 99 -5.09 -25.98 -34.75
CA GLY A 99 -4.51 -24.65 -34.90
C GLY A 99 -5.02 -23.67 -33.83
N SER A 100 -6.29 -23.73 -33.47
CA SER A 100 -6.87 -22.92 -32.40
C SER A 100 -6.34 -23.32 -31.02
N LEU A 101 -6.25 -24.62 -30.71
CA LEU A 101 -5.66 -25.11 -29.45
C LEU A 101 -4.21 -24.67 -29.28
N GLN A 102 -3.40 -24.71 -30.35
CA GLN A 102 -2.01 -24.22 -30.31
C GLN A 102 -1.92 -22.72 -30.01
N ARG A 103 -2.83 -21.92 -30.56
CA ARG A 103 -2.91 -20.48 -30.25
C ARG A 103 -3.31 -20.25 -28.80
N MET A 104 -4.33 -20.94 -28.32
CA MET A 104 -4.77 -20.84 -26.92
C MET A 104 -3.70 -21.30 -25.93
N ASP A 105 -2.95 -22.36 -26.24
CA ASP A 105 -1.81 -22.81 -25.41
C ASP A 105 -0.74 -21.72 -25.31
N THR A 106 -0.50 -20.99 -26.41
CA THR A 106 0.44 -19.85 -26.44
C THR A 106 -0.09 -18.69 -25.59
N GLU A 107 -1.37 -18.34 -25.75
CA GLU A 107 -2.02 -17.26 -24.98
C GLU A 107 -2.03 -17.56 -23.47
N ILE A 108 -2.41 -18.78 -23.07
CA ILE A 108 -2.35 -19.25 -21.68
C ILE A 108 -0.91 -19.18 -21.14
N GLY A 109 0.09 -19.51 -21.96
CA GLY A 109 1.51 -19.37 -21.62
C GLY A 109 1.88 -17.92 -21.27
N VAL A 110 1.51 -16.97 -22.15
CA VAL A 110 1.74 -15.54 -21.93
C VAL A 110 1.02 -15.05 -20.65
N LEU A 111 -0.22 -15.47 -20.42
CA LEU A 111 -0.98 -15.08 -19.23
C LEU A 111 -0.31 -15.60 -17.93
N ARG A 112 0.28 -16.79 -17.95
CA ARG A 112 1.03 -17.33 -16.80
C ARG A 112 2.28 -16.51 -16.52
N GLU A 113 3.02 -16.12 -17.56
CA GLU A 113 4.21 -15.27 -17.40
C GLU A 113 3.85 -13.88 -16.87
N LEU A 114 2.79 -13.26 -17.40
CA LEU A 114 2.28 -11.97 -16.91
C LEU A 114 1.85 -12.05 -15.45
N ARG A 115 1.15 -13.13 -15.07
CA ARG A 115 0.77 -13.35 -13.67
C ARG A 115 1.99 -13.50 -12.77
N ARG A 116 2.99 -14.28 -13.16
CA ARG A 116 4.25 -14.43 -12.40
C ARG A 116 4.94 -13.07 -12.21
N SER A 117 4.99 -12.26 -13.25
CA SER A 117 5.57 -10.90 -13.16
C SER A 117 4.80 -10.00 -12.18
N LEU A 118 3.47 -10.11 -12.12
CA LEU A 118 2.67 -9.35 -11.15
C LEU A 118 2.86 -9.85 -9.72
N GLU A 119 2.99 -11.17 -9.52
CA GLU A 119 3.30 -11.76 -8.21
C GLU A 119 4.67 -11.28 -7.70
N GLU A 120 5.67 -11.17 -8.59
CA GLU A 120 6.99 -10.61 -8.29
C GLU A 120 6.91 -9.10 -7.95
N GLU A 121 6.15 -8.33 -8.71
CA GLU A 121 5.92 -6.89 -8.45
C GLU A 121 5.19 -6.66 -7.11
N ARG A 122 4.17 -7.48 -6.81
CA ARG A 122 3.44 -7.45 -5.54
C ARG A 122 4.35 -7.78 -4.36
N ALA A 123 5.23 -8.76 -4.50
CA ALA A 123 6.20 -9.11 -3.46
C ALA A 123 7.19 -7.97 -3.20
N ALA A 124 7.69 -7.31 -4.24
CA ALA A 124 8.56 -6.16 -4.10
C ALA A 124 7.86 -4.99 -3.39
N LEU A 125 6.60 -4.74 -3.72
CA LEU A 125 5.80 -3.69 -3.10
C LEU A 125 5.52 -3.97 -1.61
N LEU A 126 5.33 -5.24 -1.21
CA LEU A 126 5.20 -5.61 0.20
C LEU A 126 6.47 -5.29 1.00
N VAL A 127 7.65 -5.53 0.44
CA VAL A 127 8.92 -5.12 1.05
C VAL A 127 9.02 -3.60 1.18
N GLU A 128 8.58 -2.86 0.15
CA GLU A 128 8.51 -1.39 0.20
C GLU A 128 7.59 -0.90 1.33
N PHE A 129 6.45 -1.56 1.55
CA PHE A 129 5.55 -1.24 2.67
C PHE A 129 6.15 -1.51 4.04
N GLU A 130 6.79 -2.66 4.22
CA GLU A 130 7.43 -3.00 5.50
C GLU A 130 8.50 -1.98 5.86
N GLU A 131 9.27 -1.52 4.87
CA GLU A 131 10.28 -0.48 5.06
C GLU A 131 9.65 0.88 5.38
N LEU A 132 8.61 1.30 4.63
CA LEU A 132 7.90 2.55 4.91
C LEU A 132 7.25 2.54 6.30
N ASP A 133 6.67 1.41 6.72
CA ASP A 133 6.07 1.27 8.06
C ASP A 133 7.14 1.34 9.15
N ARG A 134 8.28 0.66 8.95
CA ARG A 134 9.43 0.76 9.86
C ARG A 134 9.92 2.19 10.01
N VAL A 135 10.15 2.89 8.89
CA VAL A 135 10.57 4.29 8.89
C VAL A 135 9.53 5.15 9.58
N MET A 136 8.24 4.90 9.36
CA MET A 136 7.16 5.64 10.01
C MET A 136 7.12 5.40 11.52
N GLN A 137 7.37 4.17 11.99
CA GLN A 137 7.44 3.85 13.41
C GLN A 137 8.66 4.51 14.08
N GLU A 138 9.85 4.42 13.47
CA GLU A 138 11.07 5.07 13.97
C GLU A 138 10.90 6.60 14.04
N PHE A 139 10.30 7.16 12.99
CA PHE A 139 9.94 8.57 12.91
C PHE A 139 8.95 8.97 14.03
N THR A 140 7.88 8.20 14.20
CA THR A 140 6.87 8.44 15.24
C THR A 140 7.49 8.36 16.64
N GLY A 141 8.40 7.41 16.86
CA GLY A 141 9.17 7.30 18.11
C GLY A 141 9.97 8.57 18.40
N ARG A 142 10.75 9.06 17.43
CA ARG A 142 11.49 10.33 17.55
C ARG A 142 10.59 11.52 17.86
N GLN A 143 9.42 11.58 17.24
CA GLN A 143 8.45 12.65 17.49
C GLN A 143 7.91 12.58 18.93
N VAL A 144 7.53 11.39 19.40
CA VAL A 144 7.06 11.17 20.78
C VAL A 144 8.15 11.52 21.79
N ASP A 145 9.39 11.11 21.56
CA ASP A 145 10.51 11.41 22.46
C ASP A 145 10.80 12.91 22.53
N THR A 146 10.74 13.61 21.39
CA THR A 146 10.85 15.07 21.33
C THR A 146 9.73 15.73 22.13
N MET A 147 8.48 15.27 21.96
CA MET A 147 7.33 15.79 22.69
C MET A 147 7.43 15.53 24.19
N LYS A 148 7.87 14.34 24.62
CA LYS A 148 8.15 14.04 26.03
C LYS A 148 9.21 14.96 26.62
N ALA A 149 10.33 15.15 25.92
CA ALA A 149 11.40 16.04 26.37
C ALA A 149 10.90 17.49 26.57
N ILE A 150 10.01 17.98 25.68
CA ILE A 150 9.41 19.30 25.86
C ILE A 150 8.52 19.32 27.11
N VAL A 151 7.65 18.33 27.27
CA VAL A 151 6.73 18.22 28.42
C VAL A 151 7.48 18.15 29.74
N GLU A 152 8.53 17.33 29.83
CA GLU A 152 9.42 17.25 31.01
C GLU A 152 10.12 18.59 31.30
N THR A 153 10.63 19.25 30.26
CA THR A 153 11.27 20.57 30.39
C THR A 153 10.27 21.58 30.95
N VAL A 154 9.04 21.61 30.43
CA VAL A 154 7.97 22.49 30.92
C VAL A 154 7.59 22.13 32.37
N ASN A 155 7.48 20.85 32.72
CA ASN A 155 7.11 20.40 34.07
C ASN A 155 8.14 20.69 35.15
N SER A 156 9.41 20.74 34.80
CA SER A 156 10.49 21.06 35.75
C SER A 156 10.41 22.49 36.30
N ILE A 157 9.53 23.33 35.74
CA ILE A 157 9.47 24.76 36.04
C ILE A 157 8.32 25.06 37.01
N PRO A 158 8.59 25.89 38.04
CA PRO A 158 7.55 26.43 38.92
C PRO A 158 6.41 27.11 38.15
N GLU A 159 5.18 26.93 38.61
CA GLU A 159 3.97 27.33 37.89
C GLU A 159 3.90 28.83 37.55
N ASP A 160 4.34 29.68 38.47
CA ASP A 160 4.45 31.13 38.30
C ASP A 160 5.39 31.53 37.14
N LYS A 161 6.49 30.79 36.98
CA LYS A 161 7.44 30.99 35.88
C LYS A 161 6.95 30.42 34.55
N ARG A 162 6.18 29.32 34.58
CA ARG A 162 5.54 28.77 33.36
C ARG A 162 4.56 29.77 32.77
N VAL A 163 3.67 30.33 33.59
CA VAL A 163 2.67 31.33 33.15
C VAL A 163 3.35 32.54 32.52
N ALA A 164 4.41 33.06 33.14
CA ALA A 164 5.14 34.20 32.60
C ALA A 164 5.87 33.88 31.28
N ALA A 165 6.38 32.66 31.13
CA ALA A 165 7.00 32.21 29.88
C ALA A 165 5.99 31.99 28.76
N TRP A 166 4.78 31.49 29.07
CA TRP A 166 3.68 31.38 28.10
C TRP A 166 3.29 32.73 27.53
N SER A 167 3.09 33.74 28.38
CA SER A 167 2.78 35.10 27.92
C SER A 167 3.84 35.66 26.97
N ARG A 168 5.13 35.41 27.26
CA ARG A 168 6.24 35.85 26.42
C ARG A 168 6.33 35.10 25.09
N LEU A 169 5.99 33.81 25.09
CA LEU A 169 5.91 33.00 23.87
C LEU A 169 4.73 33.42 22.99
N THR A 170 3.59 33.78 23.59
CA THR A 170 2.43 34.32 22.86
C THR A 170 2.80 35.61 22.13
N GLU A 171 3.60 36.48 22.77
CA GLU A 171 4.10 37.72 22.19
C GLU A 171 5.09 37.48 21.02
N MET A 172 5.86 36.40 21.04
CA MET A 172 6.88 36.11 20.00
C MET A 172 6.41 35.18 18.87
N GLY A 173 5.60 34.17 19.19
CA GLY A 173 5.23 33.07 18.29
C GLY A 173 3.77 33.09 17.82
N GLY A 174 2.97 34.03 18.32
CA GLY A 174 1.54 34.11 18.05
C GLY A 174 0.71 33.23 18.97
N GLU A 175 -0.44 33.76 19.38
CA GLU A 175 -1.33 33.16 20.39
C GLU A 175 -1.85 31.77 19.98
N GLU A 176 -2.07 31.54 18.69
CA GLU A 176 -2.64 30.29 18.19
C GLU A 176 -1.68 29.10 18.32
N VAL A 177 -0.38 29.30 18.04
CA VAL A 177 0.65 28.25 18.14
C VAL A 177 0.86 27.87 19.61
N VAL A 178 0.89 28.89 20.47
CA VAL A 178 1.06 28.70 21.91
C VAL A 178 -0.15 28.03 22.55
N ASN A 179 -1.37 28.39 22.16
CA ASN A 179 -2.58 27.76 22.69
C ASN A 179 -2.71 26.29 22.26
N ARG A 180 -2.48 25.95 20.98
CA ARG A 180 -2.48 24.54 20.54
C ARG A 180 -1.45 23.70 21.30
N PHE A 181 -0.28 24.27 21.54
CA PHE A 181 0.78 23.60 22.26
C PHE A 181 0.49 23.48 23.77
N ARG A 182 -0.12 24.51 24.36
CA ARG A 182 -0.61 24.50 25.74
C ARG A 182 -1.67 23.43 25.94
N ASP A 183 -2.63 23.32 25.02
CA ASP A 183 -3.66 22.29 25.03
C ASP A 183 -3.05 20.89 24.89
N PHE A 184 -2.07 20.71 24.00
CA PHE A 184 -1.31 19.48 23.89
C PHE A 184 -0.62 19.12 25.21
N CYS A 185 0.10 20.05 25.83
CA CYS A 185 0.72 19.84 27.13
C CYS A 185 -0.35 19.46 28.16
N MET A 186 -1.38 20.27 28.38
CA MET A 186 -2.41 20.03 29.41
C MET A 186 -3.15 18.69 29.22
N THR A 187 -3.37 18.26 27.97
CA THR A 187 -4.03 16.98 27.64
C THR A 187 -3.16 15.76 27.97
N HIS A 188 -1.84 15.90 27.82
CA HIS A 188 -0.86 14.85 28.09
C HIS A 188 -0.18 14.97 29.47
N LEU A 189 -0.36 16.08 30.17
CA LEU A 189 0.12 16.36 31.52
C LEU A 189 -0.81 15.85 32.62
N GLY A 190 -2.09 15.61 32.32
CA GLY A 190 -3.12 15.30 33.31
C GLY A 190 -3.35 13.80 33.62
N LYS A 191 -2.49 12.88 33.18
CA LYS A 191 -2.73 11.43 33.34
C LYS A 191 -1.80 10.66 34.29
N ASP A 192 -0.72 11.26 34.78
CA ASP A 192 0.23 10.58 35.67
C ASP A 192 0.13 10.99 37.15
N GLY A 193 -1.04 11.50 37.58
CA GLY A 193 -1.16 12.18 38.86
C GLY A 193 -2.35 11.83 39.76
N ASP A 194 -3.05 10.71 39.54
CA ASP A 194 -3.99 10.17 40.53
C ASP A 194 -3.83 8.64 40.60
N ALA A 195 -2.89 8.23 41.45
CA ALA A 195 -2.78 6.90 42.05
C ALA A 195 -2.87 7.05 43.57
#